data_AF-A0A143C8N0-F1
#
_entry.id   AF-A0A143C8N0-F1
#
_cell.length_a   1.000
_cell.length_b   1.000
_cell.length_c   1.000
_cell.angle_alpha   90.00
_cell.angle_beta   90.00
_cell.angle_gamma   90.00
#
_symmetry.space_group_name_H-M   'P 1'
#
loop_
_entity.id
_entity.type
_entity.pdbx_description
1 polymer ?
#
loop_
_entity_poly.entity_id
_entity_poly.type
_entity_poly.pdbx_seq_one_letter_code
_entity_poly.pdbx_strand_id
1 'polypeptide(L)'
;MPYPSTELVATAWLQQVPDMQADVGTELPKDPTTWPDGFVQVMTVGGTPGIHLPMRRPVVQVDCWAATPGSPEPPWGLASHLGALILAATYTAGQRLTELPDLFGTVRVQSAYAVSEPRRIPSDEARFARVQFDLQLHWSAA
;
A
#
# COMPACT_ATOMS: atom_id res chain seq x y z
N MET A 1 -7.48 -9.78 -22.71
CA MET A 1 -6.75 -9.08 -21.63
C MET A 1 -7.45 -9.40 -20.32
N PRO A 2 -6.76 -9.99 -19.33
CA PRO A 2 -7.31 -10.13 -17.98
C PRO A 2 -7.54 -8.75 -17.35
N TYR A 3 -8.57 -8.62 -16.52
CA TYR A 3 -8.84 -7.36 -15.79
C TYR A 3 -7.99 -7.29 -14.53
N PRO A 4 -7.26 -6.18 -14.26
CA PRO A 4 -6.45 -6.07 -13.07
C PRO A 4 -7.31 -5.97 -11.80
N SER A 5 -6.84 -6.58 -10.71
CA SER A 5 -7.44 -6.44 -9.39
C SER A 5 -7.07 -5.07 -8.79
N THR A 6 -7.90 -4.58 -7.86
CA THR A 6 -7.60 -3.35 -7.11
C THR A 6 -6.26 -3.47 -6.37
N GLU A 7 -5.99 -4.62 -5.75
CA GLU A 7 -4.78 -4.85 -4.97
C GLU A 7 -3.53 -4.84 -5.83
N LEU A 8 -3.61 -5.35 -7.07
CA LEU A 8 -2.51 -5.27 -8.03
C LEU A 8 -2.21 -3.81 -8.40
N VAL A 9 -3.26 -3.01 -8.67
CA VAL A 9 -3.11 -1.58 -8.98
C VAL A 9 -2.55 -0.81 -7.78
N ALA A 10 -3.05 -1.08 -6.58
CA ALA A 10 -2.58 -0.43 -5.37
C ALA A 10 -1.13 -0.80 -5.04
N THR A 11 -0.76 -2.07 -5.20
CA THR A 11 0.63 -2.55 -5.05
C THR A 11 1.56 -1.84 -6.02
N ALA A 12 1.21 -1.81 -7.31
CA ALA A 12 2.02 -1.16 -8.33
C ALA A 12 2.12 0.37 -8.13
N TRP A 13 1.08 1.01 -7.62
CA TRP A 13 1.12 2.43 -7.27
C TRP A 13 2.02 2.70 -6.06
N LEU A 14 1.93 1.87 -5.01
CA LEU A 14 2.75 1.97 -3.80
C LEU A 14 4.24 1.72 -4.08
N GLN A 15 4.58 0.79 -4.98
CA GLN A 15 5.96 0.55 -5.42
C GLN A 15 6.62 1.78 -6.06
N GLN A 16 5.84 2.79 -6.44
CA GLN A 16 6.33 4.05 -7.02
C GLN A 16 6.34 5.20 -6.00
N VAL A 17 6.18 4.91 -4.70
CA VAL A 17 6.37 5.90 -3.64
C VAL A 17 7.86 6.25 -3.55
N PRO A 18 8.24 7.54 -3.68
CA PRO A 18 9.63 7.95 -3.60
C PRO A 18 10.27 7.55 -2.26
N ASP A 19 11.55 7.19 -2.31
CA ASP A 19 12.39 6.86 -1.15
C ASP A 19 11.92 5.65 -0.32
N MET A 20 10.89 4.93 -0.76
CA MET A 20 10.42 3.71 -0.10
C MET A 20 11.16 2.49 -0.65
N GLN A 21 11.92 1.82 0.22
CA GLN A 21 12.65 0.59 -0.10
C GLN A 21 11.92 -0.68 0.34
N ALA A 22 10.83 -0.54 1.11
CA ALA A 22 10.03 -1.65 1.58
C ALA A 22 9.36 -2.41 0.42
N ASP A 23 9.29 -3.72 0.57
CA ASP A 23 8.52 -4.57 -0.33
C ASP A 23 7.01 -4.29 -0.18
N VAL A 24 6.26 -4.50 -1.27
CA VAL A 24 4.81 -4.27 -1.29
C VAL A 24 4.11 -5.52 -1.82
N GLY A 25 3.05 -5.95 -1.14
CA GLY A 25 2.24 -7.08 -1.59
C GLY A 25 0.94 -7.25 -0.83
N THR A 26 0.21 -8.32 -1.14
CA THR A 26 -1.10 -8.61 -0.51
C THR A 26 -0.98 -9.51 0.72
N GLU A 27 0.12 -10.25 0.83
CA GLU A 27 0.38 -11.18 1.92
C GLU A 27 1.73 -10.87 2.56
N LEU A 28 1.74 -10.75 3.89
CA LEU A 28 2.97 -10.57 4.66
C LEU A 28 3.80 -11.87 4.62
N PRO A 29 5.06 -11.85 4.18
CA PRO A 29 5.93 -13.01 4.23
C PRO A 29 6.17 -13.46 5.68
N LYS A 30 6.09 -14.76 5.93
CA LYS A 30 6.24 -15.35 7.28
C LYS A 30 7.63 -15.16 7.87
N ASP A 31 8.65 -15.10 7.03
CA ASP A 31 10.03 -14.93 7.44
C ASP A 31 10.40 -13.44 7.43
N PRO A 32 10.61 -12.81 8.60
CA PRO A 32 10.96 -11.39 8.68
C PRO A 32 12.35 -11.06 8.10
N THR A 33 13.20 -12.05 7.87
CA THR A 33 14.52 -11.82 7.28
C THR A 33 14.46 -11.51 5.79
N THR A 34 13.33 -11.78 5.12
CA THR A 34 13.17 -11.53 3.68
C THR A 34 12.73 -10.11 3.35
N TRP A 35 12.37 -9.29 4.35
CA TRP A 35 11.90 -7.91 4.17
C TRP A 35 12.57 -6.97 5.19
N PRO A 36 13.91 -6.79 5.16
CA PRO A 36 14.65 -6.06 6.18
C PRO A 36 14.26 -4.57 6.28
N ASP A 37 13.81 -3.96 5.19
CA ASP A 37 13.41 -2.55 5.10
C ASP A 37 11.92 -2.32 5.39
N GLY A 38 11.21 -3.37 5.84
CA GLY A 38 9.78 -3.36 6.08
C GLY A 38 8.97 -3.94 4.93
N PHE A 39 7.68 -4.14 5.17
CA PHE A 39 6.73 -4.67 4.21
C PHE A 39 5.43 -3.88 4.24
N VAL A 40 4.93 -3.46 3.09
CA VAL A 40 3.65 -2.78 2.94
C VAL A 40 2.62 -3.77 2.42
N GLN A 41 1.75 -4.22 3.32
CA GLN A 41 0.65 -5.10 2.99
C GLN A 41 -0.57 -4.29 2.55
N VAL A 42 -1.24 -4.76 1.50
CA VAL A 42 -2.40 -4.09 0.91
C VAL A 42 -3.59 -5.04 0.84
N MET A 43 -4.76 -4.54 1.24
CA MET A 43 -6.02 -5.27 1.13
C MET A 43 -7.15 -4.34 0.70
N THR A 44 -8.01 -4.77 -0.22
CA THR A 44 -9.23 -3.99 -0.53
C THR A 44 -10.26 -4.15 0.58
N VAL A 45 -10.68 -3.04 1.21
CA VAL A 45 -11.65 -3.05 2.32
C VAL A 45 -12.99 -2.41 1.97
N GLY A 46 -13.10 -1.77 0.80
CA GLY A 46 -14.37 -1.24 0.33
C GLY A 46 -14.25 -0.32 -0.89
N GLY A 47 -15.15 0.66 -0.95
CA GLY A 47 -15.26 1.62 -2.04
C GLY A 47 -16.37 1.28 -3.03
N THR A 48 -16.64 2.23 -3.94
CA THR A 48 -17.80 2.16 -4.84
C THR A 48 -17.39 2.51 -6.27
N PRO A 49 -17.62 1.63 -7.26
CA PRO A 49 -17.32 1.96 -8.65
C PRO A 49 -18.12 3.19 -9.12
N GLY A 50 -17.64 3.86 -10.15
CA GLY A 50 -18.36 4.94 -10.83
C GLY A 50 -19.65 4.40 -11.45
N ILE A 51 -20.75 5.13 -11.26
CA ILE A 51 -22.07 4.75 -11.81
C ILE A 51 -22.25 5.20 -13.26
N HIS A 52 -21.48 6.21 -13.70
CA HIS A 52 -21.61 6.82 -15.03
C HIS A 52 -20.36 6.65 -15.90
N LEU A 53 -19.20 6.46 -15.28
CA LEU A 53 -17.92 6.27 -15.95
C LEU A 53 -17.26 5.02 -15.40
N PRO A 54 -16.51 4.25 -16.22
CA PRO A 54 -15.81 3.03 -15.82
C PRO A 54 -14.55 3.34 -14.98
N MET A 55 -14.71 4.19 -13.95
CA MET A 55 -13.70 4.56 -12.98
C MET A 55 -13.94 3.79 -11.68
N ARG A 56 -12.92 3.13 -11.18
CA ARG A 56 -12.97 2.41 -9.91
C ARG A 56 -12.54 3.35 -8.79
N ARG A 57 -13.25 3.30 -7.66
CA ARG A 57 -12.96 4.12 -6.47
C ARG A 57 -12.82 3.26 -5.20
N PRO A 58 -11.94 2.25 -5.20
CA PRO A 58 -11.75 1.39 -4.04
C PRO A 58 -11.16 2.15 -2.86
N VAL A 59 -11.47 1.65 -1.66
CA VAL A 59 -10.72 1.93 -0.43
C VAL A 59 -9.87 0.70 -0.15
N VAL A 60 -8.56 0.92 0.00
CA VAL A 60 -7.58 -0.11 0.35
C VAL A 60 -6.99 0.21 1.72
N GLN A 61 -6.91 -0.82 2.56
CA GLN A 61 -6.15 -0.76 3.80
C GLN A 61 -4.67 -0.97 3.46
N VAL A 62 -3.83 -0.16 4.08
CA VAL A 62 -2.37 -0.20 3.97
C VAL A 62 -1.82 -0.49 5.36
N ASP A 63 -1.14 -1.63 5.48
CA ASP A 63 -0.47 -2.06 6.70
C ASP A 63 1.04 -2.00 6.49
N CYS A 64 1.69 -1.05 7.14
CA CYS A 64 3.14 -0.91 7.15
C CYS A 64 3.71 -1.75 8.28
N TRP A 65 4.35 -2.86 7.92
CA TRP A 65 4.99 -3.80 8.82
C TRP A 65 6.48 -3.53 8.92
N ALA A 66 7.01 -3.66 10.14
CA ALA A 66 8.44 -3.60 10.40
C ALA A 66 8.80 -4.67 11.45
N ALA A 67 9.95 -5.33 11.24
CA ALA A 67 10.51 -6.34 12.13
C ALA A 67 12.01 -6.17 12.26
N THR A 68 12.54 -6.43 13.45
CA THR A 68 13.99 -6.54 13.67
C THR A 68 14.28 -7.93 14.23
N PRO A 69 14.75 -8.89 13.40
CA PRO A 69 15.08 -10.23 13.86
C PRO A 69 16.03 -10.20 15.07
N GLY A 70 15.64 -10.88 16.15
CA GLY A 70 16.43 -10.94 17.39
C GLY A 70 16.26 -9.77 18.35
N SER A 71 15.58 -8.68 17.96
CA SER A 71 15.23 -7.60 18.89
C SER A 71 13.99 -7.94 19.71
N PRO A 72 13.97 -7.66 21.02
CA PRO A 72 12.74 -7.71 21.82
C PRO A 72 11.84 -6.49 21.59
N GLU A 73 12.37 -5.40 21.04
CA GLU A 73 11.64 -4.16 20.81
C GLU A 73 11.14 -4.08 19.36
N PRO A 74 9.83 -3.84 19.15
CA PRO A 74 9.27 -3.68 17.81
C PRO A 74 9.72 -2.34 17.18
N PRO A 75 10.15 -2.35 15.91
CA PRO A 75 10.71 -1.17 15.23
C PRO A 75 9.62 -0.19 14.76
N TRP A 76 8.91 0.43 15.70
CA TRP A 76 7.84 1.40 15.43
C TRP A 76 8.29 2.58 14.57
N GLY A 77 9.54 3.01 14.72
CA GLY A 77 10.10 4.11 13.92
C GLY A 77 10.07 3.81 12.42
N LEU A 78 10.45 2.59 12.03
CA LEU A 78 10.45 2.16 10.63
C LEU A 78 9.01 2.07 10.08
N ALA A 79 8.11 1.39 10.80
CA ALA A 79 6.70 1.29 10.37
C ALA A 79 6.02 2.67 10.25
N SER A 80 6.28 3.58 11.20
CA SER A 80 5.77 4.96 11.14
C SER A 80 6.39 5.77 10.00
N HIS A 81 7.67 5.56 9.70
CA HIS A 81 8.33 6.22 8.58
C HIS A 81 7.73 5.79 7.23
N LEU A 82 7.48 4.49 7.03
CA LEU A 82 6.81 3.99 5.82
C LEU A 82 5.42 4.61 5.64
N GLY A 83 4.61 4.63 6.70
CA GLY A 83 3.29 5.27 6.66
C GLY A 83 3.38 6.76 6.30
N ALA A 84 4.37 7.47 6.83
CA ALA A 84 4.59 8.89 6.52
C ALA A 84 5.05 9.12 5.07
N LEU A 85 5.92 8.27 4.51
CA LEU A 85 6.33 8.34 3.10
C LEU A 85 5.13 8.16 2.17
N ILE A 86 4.30 7.15 2.42
CA ILE A 86 3.11 6.88 1.61
C ILE A 86 2.12 8.05 1.73
N LEU A 87 1.87 8.56 2.94
CA LEU A 87 1.02 9.73 3.14
C LEU A 87 1.56 10.95 2.39
N ALA A 88 2.86 11.22 2.46
CA ALA A 88 3.50 12.32 1.73
C ALA A 88 3.36 12.15 0.21
N ALA A 89 3.47 10.92 -0.30
CA ALA A 89 3.25 10.63 -1.70
C ALA A 89 1.82 10.93 -2.15
N THR A 90 0.80 10.82 -1.28
CA THR A 90 -0.56 11.20 -1.64
C THR A 90 -0.74 12.69 -1.92
N TYR A 91 0.01 13.57 -1.25
CA TYR A 91 -0.09 15.02 -1.48
C TYR A 91 0.53 15.44 -2.81
N THR A 92 1.45 14.65 -3.34
CA THR A 92 2.12 14.89 -4.63
C THR A 92 1.60 13.97 -5.73
N ALA A 93 0.63 13.10 -5.41
CA ALA A 93 0.01 12.16 -6.33
C ALA A 93 -0.91 12.91 -7.31
N GLY A 94 -0.33 13.47 -8.36
CA GLY A 94 -1.06 13.81 -9.58
C GLY A 94 -1.55 12.56 -10.32
N GLN A 95 -2.13 12.76 -11.51
CA GLN A 95 -2.49 11.62 -12.37
C GLN A 95 -1.22 10.86 -12.77
N ARG A 96 -1.20 9.55 -12.53
CA ARG A 96 -0.05 8.69 -12.79
C ARG A 96 -0.44 7.52 -13.68
N LEU A 97 0.41 7.24 -14.67
CA LEU A 97 0.38 5.96 -15.37
C LEU A 97 1.13 4.93 -14.53
N THR A 98 0.46 3.84 -14.21
CA THR A 98 1.00 2.76 -13.39
C THR A 98 1.11 1.53 -14.27
N GLU A 99 2.34 1.12 -14.56
CA GLU A 99 2.62 -0.13 -15.26
C GLU A 99 2.29 -1.31 -14.34
N LEU A 100 1.59 -2.29 -14.89
CA LEU A 100 1.30 -3.55 -14.23
C LEU A 100 2.12 -4.67 -14.90
N PRO A 101 2.26 -5.85 -14.25
CA PRO A 101 2.92 -6.99 -14.87
C PRO A 101 2.35 -7.31 -16.26
N ASP A 102 3.21 -7.75 -17.20
CA ASP A 102 3.04 -7.79 -18.66
C ASP A 102 1.66 -8.23 -19.19
N LEU A 103 0.93 -9.06 -18.46
CA LEU A 103 -0.41 -9.54 -18.83
C LEU A 103 -1.52 -8.51 -18.66
N PHE A 104 -1.31 -7.46 -17.86
CA PHE A 104 -2.34 -6.48 -17.47
C PHE A 104 -2.18 -5.10 -18.10
N GLY A 105 -1.03 -4.82 -18.74
CA GLY A 105 -0.74 -3.54 -19.39
C GLY A 105 -0.57 -2.39 -18.40
N THR A 106 -1.02 -1.20 -18.78
CA THR A 106 -0.92 0.02 -17.95
C THR A 106 -2.30 0.43 -17.45
N VAL A 107 -2.38 0.93 -16.23
CA VAL A 107 -3.58 1.59 -15.70
C VAL A 107 -3.31 3.06 -15.45
N ARG A 108 -4.37 3.87 -15.45
CA ARG A 108 -4.28 5.28 -15.05
C ARG A 108 -4.85 5.43 -13.65
N VAL A 109 -4.02 5.82 -12.70
CA VAL A 109 -4.44 6.25 -11.36
C VAL A 109 -4.63 7.76 -11.42
N GLN A 110 -5.88 8.24 -11.40
CA GLN A 110 -6.18 9.67 -11.47
C GLN A 110 -5.85 10.40 -10.16
N SER A 111 -6.07 9.74 -9.02
CA SER A 111 -5.78 10.30 -7.70
C SER A 111 -5.64 9.18 -6.67
N ALA A 112 -4.82 9.42 -5.65
CA ALA A 112 -4.75 8.60 -4.45
C ALA A 112 -4.65 9.52 -3.23
N TYR A 113 -5.48 9.29 -2.22
CA TYR A 113 -5.48 10.08 -0.99
C TYR A 113 -5.78 9.22 0.22
N ALA A 114 -5.20 9.60 1.36
CA ALA A 114 -5.51 8.95 2.63
C ALA A 114 -6.92 9.31 3.09
N VAL A 115 -7.65 8.32 3.60
CA VAL A 115 -8.99 8.50 4.21
C VAL A 115 -8.97 8.30 5.72
N SER A 116 -7.84 7.86 6.26
CA SER A 116 -7.55 7.78 7.69
C SER A 116 -6.07 8.10 7.96
N GLU A 117 -5.78 8.55 9.18
CA GLU A 117 -4.40 8.83 9.62
C GLU A 117 -3.65 7.52 9.96
N PRO A 118 -2.33 7.43 9.65
CA PRO A 118 -1.48 6.33 10.11
C PRO A 118 -1.53 6.16 11.63
N ARG A 119 -2.03 5.02 12.09
CA ARG A 119 -2.12 4.69 13.51
C ARG A 119 -1.41 3.39 13.84
N ARG A 120 -0.88 3.29 15.05
CA ARG A 120 -0.27 2.05 15.55
C ARG A 120 -1.34 1.01 15.82
N ILE A 121 -1.09 -0.21 15.38
CA ILE A 121 -1.88 -1.40 15.67
C ILE A 121 -1.02 -2.31 16.53
N PRO A 122 -1.28 -2.38 17.84
CA PRO A 122 -0.63 -3.37 18.69
C PRO A 122 -0.92 -4.78 18.14
N SER A 123 0.14 -5.56 17.92
CA SER A 123 0.06 -6.96 17.52
C SER A 123 0.33 -7.84 18.74
N ASP A 124 -0.28 -9.02 18.78
CA ASP A 124 -0.04 -10.01 19.83
C ASP A 124 1.41 -10.54 19.78
N GLU A 125 1.99 -10.57 18.59
CA GLU A 125 3.40 -10.87 18.41
C GLU A 125 4.23 -9.61 18.72
N ALA A 126 4.69 -9.51 19.97
CA ALA A 126 5.34 -8.35 20.57
C ALA A 126 6.59 -7.81 19.82
N ARG A 127 7.04 -8.48 18.76
CA ARG A 127 8.24 -8.16 17.99
C ARG A 127 7.97 -7.43 16.68
N PHE A 128 6.71 -7.38 16.24
CA PHE A 128 6.33 -6.69 15.01
C PHE A 128 5.70 -5.34 15.31
N ALA A 129 6.11 -4.32 14.55
CA ALA A 129 5.42 -3.06 14.49
C ALA A 129 4.48 -3.05 13.29
N ARG A 130 3.23 -2.63 13.49
CA ARG A 130 2.23 -2.46 12.42
C ARG A 130 1.61 -1.08 12.52
N VAL A 131 1.77 -0.28 11.47
CA VAL A 131 1.06 0.99 11.30
C VAL A 131 0.03 0.82 10.20
N GLN A 132 -1.21 1.19 10.48
CA GLN A 132 -2.33 1.01 9.55
C GLN A 132 -3.00 2.34 9.23
N PHE A 133 -3.43 2.47 7.99
CA PHE A 133 -4.35 3.51 7.50
C PHE A 133 -4.96 3.05 6.18
N ASP A 134 -5.84 3.88 5.63
CA ASP A 134 -6.57 3.54 4.41
C ASP A 134 -6.32 4.59 3.33
N LEU A 135 -6.21 4.13 2.09
CA LEU A 135 -6.12 4.95 0.89
C LEU A 135 -7.36 4.76 0.04
N GLN A 136 -7.86 5.83 -0.55
CA GLN A 136 -8.81 5.76 -1.66
C GLN A 136 -8.09 6.06 -2.98
N LEU A 137 -8.16 5.10 -3.89
CA LEU A 137 -7.61 5.25 -5.24
C LEU A 137 -8.74 5.51 -6.21
N HIS A 138 -8.53 6.42 -7.15
CA HIS A 138 -9.35 6.55 -8.35
C HIS A 138 -8.53 6.06 -9.53
N TRP A 139 -9.00 5.02 -10.20
CA TRP A 139 -8.27 4.45 -11.33
C TRP A 139 -9.19 3.91 -12.43
N SER A 140 -8.68 3.85 -13.65
CA SER A 140 -9.32 3.19 -14.79
C SER A 140 -8.29 2.38 -15.57
N ALA A 141 -8.73 1.29 -16.21
CA ALA A 141 -7.93 0.64 -17.22
C ALA A 141 -7.62 1.64 -18.35
N ALA A 142 -6.40 1.59 -18.89
CA ALA A 142 -6.00 2.41 -20.05
C ALA A 142 -6.56 1.83 -21.36
#